data_AF-A0AAV1D3P5-F1
#
_entry.id   AF-A0AAV1D3P5-F1
#
_cell.length_a   1.000
_cell.length_b   1.000
_cell.length_c   1.000
_cell.angle_alpha   90.00
_cell.angle_beta   90.00
_cell.angle_gamma   90.00
#
_symmetry.space_group_name_H-M   'P 1'
#
loop_
_entity.id
_entity.type
_entity.pdbx_description
1 polymer ?
#
loop_
_entity_poly.entity_id
_entity_poly.type
_entity_poly.pdbx_seq_one_letter_code
_entity_poly.pdbx_strand_id
1 'polypeptide(L)'
;MMMRSGHYLNNEDDFFYDSIVKGYYNNHMKTVLTRVNSFTGIAYKDEPAIFSWELMNEPQCQSDLSGKSIKSWVSEMAAYVMSIDRNHLLEVGLEGYYGKSTPEKQVVNLSYEVGTGFIANNSMLASHMLILPPFISFPINDETTEALFGERWIKSHMEDSASVLGKLLMLTEFGKSSRSPGYQVAVSDAYFSNIYDTLYSSCASSSDGVCGAGGACFWQVMAPGMEDWGDGYEVFLEQSPSTMAVVVKQSRRLSL
;
A
#
# COMPACT_ATOMS: atom_id res chain seq x y z
N MET A 1 -5.78 31.29 -7.71
CA MET A 1 -5.81 31.85 -6.35
C MET A 1 -4.41 31.65 -5.77
N MET A 2 -3.55 32.67 -5.80
CA MET A 2 -2.20 32.61 -5.20
C MET A 2 -2.32 32.79 -3.68
N MET A 3 -1.72 31.90 -2.89
CA MET A 3 -1.69 32.00 -1.42
C MET A 3 -0.88 33.23 -0.99
N ARG A 4 -1.45 34.05 -0.10
CA ARG A 4 -0.85 35.30 0.39
C ARG A 4 -0.08 35.17 1.71
N SER A 5 -0.09 34.01 2.37
CA SER A 5 0.71 33.69 3.55
C SER A 5 0.68 32.17 3.84
N GLY A 6 1.68 31.64 4.53
CA GLY A 6 1.65 30.26 5.03
C GLY A 6 0.52 30.05 6.04
N HIS A 7 -0.03 28.84 6.09
CA HIS A 7 -1.06 28.43 7.06
C HIS A 7 -0.40 27.69 8.22
N TYR A 8 -0.66 28.10 9.46
CA TYR A 8 -0.03 27.51 10.65
C TYR A 8 -0.79 26.27 11.10
N LEU A 9 -0.06 25.19 11.40
CA LEU A 9 -0.56 23.93 11.94
C LEU A 9 0.12 23.64 13.27
N ASN A 10 -0.59 22.98 14.18
CA ASN A 10 -0.08 22.58 15.49
C ASN A 10 0.79 21.32 15.39
N ASN A 11 0.42 20.39 14.51
CA ASN A 11 1.16 19.17 14.22
C ASN A 11 0.81 18.64 12.81
N GLU A 12 1.45 17.55 12.40
CA GLU A 12 1.27 16.94 11.08
C GLU A 12 -0.15 16.36 10.88
N ASP A 13 -0.76 15.81 11.93
CA ASP A 13 -2.11 15.22 11.87
C ASP A 13 -3.19 16.27 11.60
N ASP A 14 -2.92 17.57 11.80
CA ASP A 14 -3.83 18.64 11.38
C ASP A 14 -4.16 18.57 9.89
N PHE A 15 -3.33 17.90 9.08
CA PHE A 15 -3.63 17.55 7.70
C PHE A 15 -4.99 16.85 7.52
N PHE A 16 -5.41 16.01 8.47
CA PHE A 16 -6.67 15.27 8.38
C PHE A 16 -7.91 16.10 8.78
N TYR A 17 -7.71 17.23 9.48
CA TYR A 17 -8.80 18.01 10.09
C TYR A 17 -8.97 19.39 9.50
N ASP A 18 -7.85 20.04 9.21
CA ASP A 18 -7.82 21.45 8.86
C ASP A 18 -8.45 21.67 7.48
N SER A 19 -9.54 22.44 7.46
CA SER A 19 -10.30 22.70 6.25
C SER A 19 -9.51 23.40 5.14
N ILE A 20 -8.52 24.22 5.50
CA ILE A 20 -7.66 24.93 4.53
C ILE A 20 -6.69 23.93 3.90
N VAL A 21 -6.06 23.07 4.72
CA VAL A 21 -5.15 22.02 4.23
C VAL A 21 -5.88 21.00 3.35
N LYS A 22 -7.05 20.52 3.77
CA LYS A 22 -7.90 19.67 2.94
C LYS A 22 -8.28 20.35 1.61
N GLY A 23 -8.50 21.67 1.65
CA GLY A 23 -8.69 22.48 0.44
C GLY A 23 -7.47 22.48 -0.49
N TYR A 24 -6.25 22.53 0.07
CA TYR A 24 -5.02 22.42 -0.72
C TYR A 24 -4.85 21.04 -1.35
N TYR A 25 -5.12 19.98 -0.60
CA TYR A 25 -5.14 18.61 -1.13
C TYR A 25 -6.13 18.48 -2.30
N ASN A 26 -7.37 18.94 -2.13
CA ASN A 26 -8.38 18.91 -3.19
C ASN A 26 -7.96 19.69 -4.44
N ASN A 27 -7.34 20.86 -4.26
CA ASN A 27 -6.79 21.61 -5.40
C ASN A 27 -5.69 20.82 -6.12
N HIS A 28 -4.80 20.15 -5.39
CA HIS A 28 -3.77 19.30 -5.96
C HIS A 28 -4.37 18.13 -6.73
N MET A 29 -5.29 17.37 -6.12
CA MET A 29 -5.96 16.24 -6.77
C MET A 29 -6.68 16.66 -8.04
N LYS A 30 -7.45 17.77 -8.01
CA LYS A 30 -8.09 18.29 -9.22
C LYS A 30 -7.06 18.61 -10.31
N THR A 31 -5.93 19.20 -9.93
CA THR A 31 -4.88 19.58 -10.87
C THR A 31 -4.27 18.35 -11.54
N VAL A 32 -3.95 17.31 -10.77
CA VAL A 32 -3.39 16.05 -11.27
C VAL A 32 -4.40 15.31 -12.14
N LEU A 33 -5.60 15.05 -11.62
CA LEU A 33 -6.64 14.26 -12.30
C LEU A 33 -7.05 14.90 -13.64
N THR A 34 -7.14 16.23 -13.71
CA THR A 34 -7.56 16.95 -14.93
C THR A 34 -6.40 17.40 -15.81
N ARG A 35 -5.15 17.06 -15.44
CA ARG A 35 -3.99 17.37 -16.27
C ARG A 35 -4.10 16.65 -17.61
N VAL A 36 -3.94 17.40 -18.70
CA VAL A 36 -3.76 16.82 -20.03
C VAL A 36 -2.29 16.46 -20.22
N ASN A 37 -2.03 15.20 -20.50
CA ASN A 37 -0.69 14.72 -20.84
C ASN A 37 -0.21 15.43 -22.11
N SER A 38 0.94 16.10 -22.06
CA SER A 38 1.50 16.84 -23.20
C SER A 38 1.99 15.93 -24.34
N PHE A 39 2.19 14.64 -24.08
CA PHE A 39 2.64 13.67 -25.07
C PHE A 39 1.48 12.92 -25.73
N THR A 40 0.49 12.46 -24.93
CA THR A 40 -0.65 11.69 -25.45
C THR A 40 -1.86 12.55 -25.80
N GLY A 41 -1.95 13.77 -25.24
CA GLY A 41 -3.11 14.64 -25.37
C GLY A 41 -4.34 14.18 -24.57
N ILE A 42 -4.22 13.12 -23.78
CA ILE A 42 -5.30 12.54 -22.97
C ILE A 42 -5.22 13.13 -21.55
N ALA A 43 -6.36 13.48 -20.97
CA ALA A 43 -6.42 13.87 -19.56
C ALA A 43 -6.13 12.67 -18.66
N TYR A 44 -5.41 12.84 -17.56
CA TYR A 44 -5.04 11.72 -16.68
C TYR A 44 -6.26 10.94 -16.18
N LYS A 45 -7.37 11.61 -15.86
CA LYS A 45 -8.64 10.96 -15.52
C LYS A 45 -9.25 10.07 -16.61
N ASP A 46 -8.79 10.19 -17.85
CA ASP A 46 -9.26 9.42 -19.02
C ASP A 46 -8.14 8.54 -19.62
N GLU A 47 -6.97 8.44 -18.97
CA GLU A 47 -5.78 7.74 -19.47
C GLU A 47 -5.73 6.28 -18.99
N PRO A 48 -6.05 5.28 -19.84
CA PRO A 48 -6.13 3.88 -19.42
C PRO A 48 -4.78 3.27 -18.98
N ALA A 49 -3.67 3.95 -19.21
CA ALA A 49 -2.37 3.53 -18.67
C ALA A 49 -2.27 3.71 -17.14
N ILE A 50 -3.14 4.51 -16.52
CA ILE A 50 -3.21 4.67 -15.07
C ILE A 50 -4.06 3.53 -14.50
N PHE A 51 -3.52 2.78 -13.54
CA PHE A 51 -4.23 1.65 -12.93
C PHE A 51 -5.19 2.09 -11.82
N SER A 52 -4.69 2.90 -10.88
CA SER A 52 -5.42 3.36 -9.69
C SER A 52 -4.84 4.69 -9.19
N TRP A 53 -5.64 5.43 -8.45
CA TRP A 53 -5.19 6.52 -7.60
C TRP A 53 -5.04 6.06 -6.16
N GLU A 54 -3.94 6.46 -5.51
CA GLU A 54 -3.74 6.35 -4.07
C GLU A 54 -4.07 7.68 -3.40
N LEU A 55 -4.85 7.67 -2.32
CA LEU A 55 -5.17 8.91 -1.60
C LEU A 55 -3.93 9.48 -0.88
N MET A 56 -3.18 8.63 -0.20
CA MET A 56 -1.99 8.99 0.58
C MET A 56 -1.17 7.74 0.90
N ASN A 57 0.14 7.81 0.68
CA ASN A 57 1.06 6.76 1.13
C ASN A 57 1.11 6.69 2.66
N GLU A 58 0.88 5.51 3.21
CA GLU A 58 1.05 5.15 4.63
C GLU A 58 0.46 6.17 5.62
N PRO A 59 -0.85 6.51 5.54
CA PRO A 59 -1.42 7.53 6.38
C PRO A 59 -1.46 7.04 7.84
N GLN A 60 -0.81 7.77 8.73
CA GLN A 60 -0.88 7.55 10.17
C GLN A 60 -1.42 8.79 10.88
N CYS A 61 -2.12 8.59 12.00
CA CYS A 61 -2.66 9.66 12.83
C CYS A 61 -2.52 9.31 14.31
N GLN A 62 -1.47 9.84 14.94
CA GLN A 62 -1.13 9.52 16.33
C GLN A 62 -1.98 10.30 17.34
N SER A 63 -2.51 11.45 16.93
CA SER A 63 -3.42 12.28 17.74
C SER A 63 -4.83 11.69 17.87
N ASP A 64 -5.26 10.78 16.98
CA ASP A 64 -6.53 10.05 17.08
C ASP A 64 -6.38 8.54 16.82
N LEU A 65 -6.01 7.80 17.85
CA LEU A 65 -5.96 6.33 17.81
C LEU A 65 -7.36 5.66 17.80
N SER A 66 -8.47 6.43 17.81
CA SER A 66 -9.79 5.83 17.54
C SER A 66 -10.00 5.55 16.06
N GLY A 67 -9.20 6.17 15.19
CA GLY A 67 -9.23 6.06 13.73
C GLY A 67 -10.42 6.75 13.05
N LYS A 68 -11.19 7.55 13.79
CA LYS A 68 -12.32 8.31 13.23
C LYS A 68 -11.82 9.42 12.30
N SER A 69 -10.71 10.04 12.68
CA SER A 69 -10.00 11.06 11.93
C SER A 69 -9.68 10.65 10.50
N ILE A 70 -8.82 9.62 10.33
CA ILE A 70 -8.45 9.12 9.00
C ILE A 70 -9.67 8.58 8.27
N LYS A 71 -10.59 7.87 8.95
CA LYS A 71 -11.82 7.39 8.30
C LYS A 71 -12.66 8.52 7.70
N SER A 72 -12.85 9.61 8.43
CA SER A 72 -13.60 10.77 7.95
C SER A 72 -12.87 11.44 6.78
N TRP A 73 -11.55 11.59 6.87
CA TRP A 73 -10.74 12.17 5.81
C TRP A 73 -10.78 11.32 4.52
N VAL A 74 -10.60 10.00 4.63
CA VAL A 74 -10.71 9.06 3.51
C VAL A 74 -12.08 9.16 2.84
N SER A 75 -13.16 9.19 3.62
CA SER A 75 -14.52 9.34 3.08
C SER A 75 -14.69 10.63 2.28
N GLU A 76 -14.16 11.74 2.78
CA GLU A 76 -14.28 13.05 2.15
C GLU A 76 -13.44 13.15 0.87
N MET A 77 -12.16 12.75 0.94
CA MET A 77 -11.24 12.82 -0.19
C MET A 77 -11.62 11.84 -1.30
N ALA A 78 -12.07 10.63 -0.94
CA ALA A 78 -12.52 9.67 -1.93
C ALA A 78 -13.74 10.16 -2.70
N ALA A 79 -14.74 10.72 -2.00
CA ALA A 79 -15.90 11.31 -2.64
C ALA A 79 -15.51 12.45 -3.58
N TYR A 80 -14.52 13.26 -3.19
CA TYR A 80 -13.99 14.35 -4.02
C TYR A 80 -13.30 13.82 -5.29
N VAL A 81 -12.36 12.87 -5.17
CA VAL A 81 -11.66 12.26 -6.30
C VAL A 81 -12.65 11.60 -7.25
N MET A 82 -13.59 10.80 -6.72
CA MET A 82 -14.63 10.11 -7.50
C MET A 82 -15.65 11.06 -8.16
N SER A 83 -15.72 12.32 -7.70
CA SER A 83 -16.54 13.34 -8.37
C SER A 83 -15.89 13.87 -9.66
N ILE A 84 -14.56 13.73 -9.78
CA ILE A 84 -13.76 14.20 -10.92
C ILE A 84 -13.46 13.06 -11.89
N ASP A 85 -13.04 11.92 -11.35
CA ASP A 85 -12.65 10.73 -12.09
C ASP A 85 -13.51 9.54 -11.65
N ARG A 86 -14.22 8.92 -12.60
CA ARG A 86 -15.04 7.72 -12.38
C ARG A 86 -14.58 6.53 -13.21
N ASN A 87 -13.44 6.66 -13.88
CA ASN A 87 -12.87 5.65 -14.76
C ASN A 87 -11.88 4.77 -13.99
N HIS A 88 -11.02 5.38 -13.19
CA HIS A 88 -9.94 4.68 -12.48
C HIS A 88 -10.37 4.10 -11.13
N LEU A 89 -9.61 3.09 -10.70
CA LEU A 89 -9.68 2.58 -9.34
C LEU A 89 -9.19 3.64 -8.35
N LEU A 90 -9.63 3.51 -7.10
CA LEU A 90 -9.23 4.39 -6.00
C LEU A 90 -9.03 3.57 -4.74
N GLU A 91 -7.93 3.84 -4.06
CA GLU A 91 -7.53 3.16 -2.84
C GLU A 91 -6.87 4.14 -1.87
N VAL A 92 -6.64 3.71 -0.63
CA VAL A 92 -6.22 4.61 0.46
C VAL A 92 -4.71 4.81 0.53
N GLY A 93 -3.92 3.74 0.36
CA GLY A 93 -2.48 3.66 0.62
C GLY A 93 -2.13 3.13 2.02
N LEU A 94 -2.92 2.21 2.57
CA LEU A 94 -2.74 1.72 3.95
C LEU A 94 -1.64 0.67 4.09
N GLU A 95 -0.84 0.79 5.15
CA GLU A 95 -0.03 -0.31 5.73
C GLU A 95 -0.88 -1.48 6.23
N GLY A 96 -2.16 -1.27 6.48
CA GLY A 96 -3.11 -2.31 6.85
C GLY A 96 -3.28 -2.55 8.35
N TYR A 97 -2.78 -1.67 9.22
CA TYR A 97 -3.04 -1.83 10.66
C TYR A 97 -4.53 -1.98 10.99
N TYR A 98 -4.86 -2.99 11.79
CA TYR A 98 -6.20 -3.14 12.34
C TYR A 98 -6.40 -2.15 13.48
N GLY A 99 -7.55 -1.47 13.48
CA GLY A 99 -7.89 -0.42 14.42
C GLY A 99 -8.88 -0.87 15.49
N LYS A 100 -9.26 0.05 16.38
CA LYS A 100 -10.18 -0.19 17.51
C LYS A 100 -11.60 -0.59 17.11
N SER A 101 -11.96 -0.45 15.84
CA SER A 101 -13.23 -0.94 15.30
C SER A 101 -13.29 -2.47 15.18
N THR A 102 -12.14 -3.14 15.19
CA THR A 102 -11.98 -4.60 15.05
C THR A 102 -10.96 -5.09 16.09
N PRO A 103 -11.26 -4.94 17.39
CA PRO A 103 -10.30 -5.16 18.47
C PRO A 103 -9.73 -6.60 18.49
N GLU A 104 -10.54 -7.58 18.09
CA GLU A 104 -10.14 -8.98 17.97
C GLU A 104 -9.03 -9.21 16.93
N LYS A 105 -8.93 -8.36 15.91
CA LYS A 105 -7.90 -8.42 14.87
C LYS A 105 -6.62 -7.68 15.23
N GLN A 106 -6.62 -6.84 16.27
CA GLN A 106 -5.42 -6.11 16.69
C GLN A 106 -4.27 -7.03 17.14
N VAL A 107 -4.56 -8.29 17.49
CA VAL A 107 -3.55 -9.34 17.76
C VAL A 107 -2.68 -9.68 16.54
N VAL A 108 -3.14 -9.33 15.33
CA VAL A 108 -2.37 -9.49 14.08
C VAL A 108 -1.30 -8.40 13.94
N ASN A 109 -1.50 -7.24 14.56
CA ASN A 109 -0.51 -6.16 14.60
C ASN A 109 0.68 -6.53 15.53
N LEU A 110 1.84 -5.92 15.31
CA LEU A 110 3.01 -6.03 16.20
C LEU A 110 2.90 -5.16 17.48
N SER A 111 1.70 -5.08 18.07
CA SER A 111 1.39 -4.21 19.23
C SER A 111 1.63 -2.71 18.97
N TYR A 112 1.30 -2.26 17.76
CA TYR A 112 1.40 -0.86 17.33
C TYR A 112 0.07 -0.40 16.75
N GLU A 113 -0.30 0.85 17.04
CA GLU A 113 -1.51 1.51 16.55
C GLU A 113 -1.10 2.80 15.85
N VAL A 114 -1.72 3.08 14.69
CA VAL A 114 -1.38 4.25 13.88
C VAL A 114 -2.60 5.12 13.56
N GLY A 115 -3.71 4.93 14.26
CA GLY A 115 -4.95 5.67 13.97
C GLY A 115 -5.62 5.30 12.65
N THR A 116 -5.24 4.18 12.03
CA THR A 116 -5.98 3.57 10.92
C THR A 116 -6.76 2.34 11.40
N GLY A 117 -7.68 1.87 10.58
CA GLY A 117 -8.31 0.57 10.73
C GLY A 117 -8.63 -0.02 9.37
N PHE A 118 -7.85 -1.03 8.96
CA PHE A 118 -7.93 -1.68 7.65
C PHE A 118 -9.36 -1.89 7.16
N ILE A 119 -10.19 -2.64 7.88
CA ILE A 119 -11.59 -2.91 7.51
C ILE A 119 -12.41 -1.62 7.47
N ALA A 120 -12.27 -0.73 8.45
CA ALA A 120 -13.09 0.47 8.57
C ALA A 120 -12.83 1.49 7.45
N ASN A 121 -11.56 1.73 7.12
CA ASN A 121 -11.17 2.61 6.03
C ASN A 121 -11.54 2.01 4.67
N ASN A 122 -11.31 0.71 4.49
CA ASN A 122 -11.56 0.01 3.23
C ASN A 122 -13.05 -0.35 3.01
N SER A 123 -13.90 -0.24 4.04
CA SER A 123 -15.35 -0.37 3.82
C SER A 123 -15.91 0.73 2.91
N MET A 124 -15.21 1.85 2.76
CA MET A 124 -15.71 3.07 2.12
C MET A 124 -15.36 3.23 0.64
N LEU A 125 -14.41 2.46 0.09
CA LEU A 125 -13.98 2.58 -1.31
C LEU A 125 -14.42 1.40 -2.18
N ALA A 126 -14.35 1.56 -3.50
CA ALA A 126 -14.65 0.49 -4.45
C ALA A 126 -13.51 -0.55 -4.58
N SER A 127 -12.26 -0.18 -4.28
CA SER A 127 -11.05 -1.01 -4.42
C SER A 127 -10.08 -0.80 -3.26
N HIS A 128 -9.21 -1.78 -2.96
CA HIS A 128 -8.23 -1.69 -1.87
C HIS A 128 -6.86 -2.22 -2.24
N MET A 129 -5.85 -1.56 -1.68
CA MET A 129 -4.46 -1.98 -1.65
C MET A 129 -4.02 -2.11 -0.19
N LEU A 130 -3.01 -2.94 0.03
CA LEU A 130 -2.36 -3.22 1.30
C LEU A 130 -0.87 -3.09 1.09
N ILE A 131 -0.22 -2.26 1.88
CA ILE A 131 1.23 -2.25 2.04
C ILE A 131 1.56 -3.30 3.12
N LEU A 132 2.57 -4.15 2.94
CA LEU A 132 3.02 -5.01 4.04
C LEU A 132 3.82 -4.11 5.01
N PRO A 133 3.50 -4.09 6.32
CA PRO A 133 4.20 -3.27 7.29
C PRO A 133 5.63 -3.66 7.72
N PRO A 134 6.29 -4.78 7.31
CA PRO A 134 7.68 -4.97 7.69
C PRO A 134 8.62 -3.95 7.02
N PHE A 135 8.09 -3.00 6.24
CA PHE A 135 8.75 -1.75 5.88
C PHE A 135 9.09 -0.84 7.08
N ILE A 136 8.43 -1.04 8.22
CA ILE A 136 8.54 -0.14 9.36
C ILE A 136 9.24 -0.86 10.49
N SER A 137 10.55 -0.70 10.57
CA SER A 137 11.35 -0.59 11.81
C SER A 137 11.03 -1.49 13.02
N PHE A 138 10.36 -2.62 12.86
CA PHE A 138 10.18 -3.60 13.92
C PHE A 138 11.42 -4.48 13.92
N PRO A 139 12.15 -4.59 15.03
CA PRO A 139 13.36 -5.40 15.11
C PRO A 139 12.96 -6.88 15.21
N ILE A 140 12.34 -7.42 14.15
CA ILE A 140 12.29 -8.85 13.95
C ILE A 140 13.68 -9.27 13.47
N ASN A 141 14.52 -9.65 14.42
CA ASN A 141 15.93 -9.94 14.19
C ASN A 141 16.17 -11.38 13.70
N ASP A 142 15.11 -12.15 13.43
CA ASP A 142 15.19 -13.51 12.94
C ASP A 142 14.25 -13.76 11.75
N GLU A 143 14.80 -14.36 10.70
CA GLU A 143 14.11 -14.60 9.41
C GLU A 143 12.87 -15.48 9.57
N THR A 144 12.86 -16.40 10.54
CA THR A 144 11.73 -17.30 10.76
C THR A 144 10.52 -16.55 11.31
N THR A 145 10.71 -15.70 12.32
CA THR A 145 9.65 -14.87 12.88
C THR A 145 9.15 -13.84 11.87
N GLU A 146 10.04 -13.28 11.04
CA GLU A 146 9.67 -12.35 9.97
C GLU A 146 8.79 -13.03 8.92
N ALA A 147 9.18 -14.24 8.48
CA ALA A 147 8.38 -15.03 7.55
C ALA A 147 7.02 -15.42 8.12
N LEU A 148 6.98 -15.88 9.38
CA LEU A 148 5.73 -16.25 10.07
C LEU A 148 4.81 -15.05 10.31
N PHE A 149 5.38 -13.87 10.58
CA PHE A 149 4.63 -12.63 10.69
C PHE A 149 4.05 -12.24 9.33
N GLY A 150 4.88 -12.18 8.29
CA GLY A 150 4.45 -11.82 6.93
C GLY A 150 3.36 -12.76 6.42
N GLU A 151 3.51 -14.07 6.63
CA GLU A 151 2.49 -15.06 6.25
C GLU A 151 1.15 -14.80 6.97
N ARG A 152 1.19 -14.63 8.30
CA ARG A 152 -0.01 -14.35 9.10
C ARG A 152 -0.67 -13.04 8.71
N TRP A 153 0.14 -12.01 8.46
CA TRP A 153 -0.32 -10.70 8.03
C TRP A 153 -1.06 -10.79 6.71
N ILE A 154 -0.42 -11.33 5.67
CA ILE A 154 -1.02 -11.50 4.33
C ILE A 154 -2.31 -12.30 4.44
N LYS A 155 -2.29 -13.45 5.11
CA LYS A 155 -3.46 -14.33 5.21
C LYS A 155 -4.65 -13.66 5.89
N SER A 156 -4.42 -12.98 7.03
CA SER A 156 -5.50 -12.27 7.73
C SER A 156 -6.13 -11.18 6.85
N HIS A 157 -5.30 -10.41 6.15
CA HIS A 157 -5.80 -9.35 5.28
C HIS A 157 -6.50 -9.89 4.05
N MET A 158 -6.01 -10.98 3.45
CA MET A 158 -6.67 -11.64 2.34
C MET A 158 -8.04 -12.17 2.74
N GLU A 159 -8.14 -12.81 3.91
CA GLU A 159 -9.40 -13.32 4.44
C GLU A 159 -10.41 -12.19 4.67
N ASP A 160 -10.01 -11.10 5.32
CA ASP A 160 -10.92 -9.96 5.55
C ASP A 160 -11.26 -9.22 4.25
N SER A 161 -10.34 -9.15 3.30
CA SER A 161 -10.60 -8.58 1.97
C SER A 161 -11.65 -9.38 1.22
N ALA A 162 -11.52 -10.71 1.19
CA ALA A 162 -12.45 -11.59 0.51
C ALA A 162 -13.82 -11.68 1.24
N SER A 163 -13.80 -11.97 2.55
CA SER A 163 -15.00 -12.35 3.29
C SER A 163 -15.77 -11.17 3.93
N VAL A 164 -15.07 -10.10 4.30
CA VAL A 164 -15.69 -8.93 4.96
C VAL A 164 -15.89 -7.79 3.98
N LEU A 165 -14.87 -7.49 3.17
CA LEU A 165 -14.91 -6.35 2.26
C LEU A 165 -15.45 -6.72 0.88
N GLY A 166 -15.37 -7.99 0.47
CA GLY A 166 -15.76 -8.48 -0.86
C GLY A 166 -14.89 -7.92 -1.99
N LYS A 167 -13.59 -7.72 -1.73
CA LYS A 167 -12.66 -6.99 -2.60
C LYS A 167 -11.32 -7.71 -2.71
N LEU A 168 -10.61 -7.47 -3.81
CA LEU A 168 -9.25 -7.96 -4.00
C LEU A 168 -8.25 -7.14 -3.17
N LEU A 169 -7.20 -7.82 -2.73
CA LEU A 169 -6.07 -7.28 -1.99
C LEU A 169 -4.84 -7.20 -2.90
N MET A 170 -4.37 -5.99 -3.20
CA MET A 170 -3.05 -5.81 -3.79
C MET A 170 -2.02 -5.64 -2.68
N LEU A 171 -0.92 -6.38 -2.73
CA LEU A 171 0.23 -6.12 -1.88
C LEU A 171 1.15 -5.09 -2.54
N THR A 172 1.17 -3.83 -2.12
CA THR A 172 1.85 -2.76 -2.89
C THR A 172 3.29 -2.49 -2.50
N GLU A 173 3.69 -2.87 -1.29
CA GLU A 173 5.09 -2.76 -0.86
C GLU A 173 5.50 -3.96 0.00
N PHE A 174 6.68 -4.48 -0.28
CA PHE A 174 7.43 -5.43 0.54
C PHE A 174 8.88 -5.46 0.04
N GLY A 175 9.83 -5.82 0.90
CA GLY A 175 11.23 -5.92 0.50
C GLY A 175 12.11 -6.50 1.59
N LYS A 176 13.37 -6.80 1.25
CA LYS A 176 14.39 -7.25 2.20
C LYS A 176 15.62 -6.34 2.10
N SER A 177 15.95 -5.66 3.19
CA SER A 177 17.04 -4.67 3.17
C SER A 177 18.41 -5.33 3.08
N SER A 178 19.22 -4.87 2.12
CA SER A 178 20.65 -5.15 1.97
C SER A 178 21.49 -4.65 3.16
N ARG A 179 20.93 -3.73 3.96
CA ARG A 179 21.56 -3.19 5.17
C ARG A 179 21.38 -4.09 6.39
N SER A 180 20.59 -5.16 6.27
CA SER A 180 20.39 -6.13 7.36
C SER A 180 21.70 -6.87 7.66
N PRO A 181 22.04 -7.11 8.95
CA PRO A 181 23.21 -7.89 9.31
C PRO A 181 23.21 -9.27 8.65
N GLY A 182 24.30 -9.63 7.97
CA GLY A 182 24.43 -10.93 7.30
C GLY A 182 23.68 -11.06 5.98
N TYR A 183 23.22 -9.94 5.39
CA TYR A 183 22.50 -9.95 4.13
C TYR A 183 23.21 -10.73 3.02
N GLN A 184 22.44 -11.57 2.35
CA GLN A 184 22.80 -12.21 1.08
C GLN A 184 21.59 -12.13 0.15
N VAL A 185 21.83 -11.99 -1.16
CA VAL A 185 20.76 -11.97 -2.17
C VAL A 185 19.83 -13.19 -2.05
N ALA A 186 20.36 -14.36 -1.67
CA ALA A 186 19.56 -15.58 -1.50
C ALA A 186 18.49 -15.46 -0.40
N VAL A 187 18.75 -14.65 0.64
CA VAL A 187 17.78 -14.36 1.71
C VAL A 187 16.64 -13.48 1.17
N SER A 188 16.98 -12.48 0.35
CA SER A 188 15.97 -11.65 -0.35
C SER A 188 15.13 -12.49 -1.30
N ASP A 189 15.76 -13.33 -2.12
CA ASP A 189 15.08 -14.20 -3.07
C ASP A 189 14.14 -15.20 -2.38
N ALA A 190 14.56 -15.76 -1.24
CA ALA A 190 13.72 -16.64 -0.41
C ALA A 190 12.55 -15.87 0.22
N TYR A 191 12.78 -14.65 0.72
CA TYR A 191 11.73 -13.79 1.26
C TYR A 191 10.68 -13.46 0.18
N PHE A 192 11.12 -13.00 -1.00
CA PHE A 192 10.23 -12.69 -2.13
C PHE A 192 9.44 -13.92 -2.57
N SER A 193 10.10 -15.08 -2.67
CA SER A 193 9.45 -16.34 -3.01
C SER A 193 8.37 -16.71 -1.98
N ASN A 194 8.64 -16.55 -0.68
CA ASN A 194 7.68 -16.85 0.38
C ASN A 194 6.44 -15.94 0.32
N ILE A 195 6.63 -14.64 0.08
CA ILE A 195 5.53 -13.68 -0.07
C ILE A 195 4.67 -14.04 -1.30
N TYR A 196 5.31 -14.28 -2.44
CA TYR A 196 4.62 -14.68 -3.67
C TYR A 196 3.90 -16.03 -3.54
N ASP A 197 4.51 -17.01 -2.88
CA ASP A 197 3.91 -18.31 -2.61
C ASP A 197 2.72 -18.21 -1.64
N THR A 198 2.81 -17.35 -0.62
CA THR A 198 1.71 -17.12 0.32
C THR A 198 0.49 -16.53 -0.40
N LEU A 199 0.69 -15.50 -1.22
CA LEU A 199 -0.38 -14.88 -2.00
C LEU A 199 -1.00 -15.86 -2.99
N TYR A 200 -0.15 -16.58 -3.76
CA TYR A 200 -0.62 -17.52 -4.77
C TYR A 200 -1.37 -18.71 -4.15
N SER A 201 -0.80 -19.33 -3.11
CA SER A 201 -1.35 -20.54 -2.50
C SER A 201 -2.66 -20.28 -1.79
N SER A 202 -2.80 -19.12 -1.14
CA SER A 202 -4.04 -18.73 -0.46
C SER A 202 -5.22 -18.61 -1.44
N CYS A 203 -4.95 -18.27 -2.71
CA CYS A 203 -5.94 -18.29 -3.78
C CYS A 203 -6.20 -19.69 -4.35
N ALA A 204 -5.14 -20.47 -4.57
CA ALA A 204 -5.26 -21.84 -5.10
C ALA A 204 -6.00 -22.80 -4.15
N SER A 205 -6.03 -22.53 -2.85
CA SER A 205 -6.73 -23.33 -1.85
C SER A 205 -8.18 -22.91 -1.57
N SER A 206 -8.68 -21.83 -2.20
CA SER A 206 -10.05 -21.35 -1.98
C SER A 206 -11.08 -22.33 -2.58
N SER A 207 -11.90 -22.95 -1.73
CA SER A 207 -12.88 -23.97 -2.15
C SER A 207 -14.15 -23.38 -2.79
N ASP A 208 -14.39 -22.09 -2.60
CA ASP A 208 -15.48 -21.30 -3.17
C ASP A 208 -15.04 -20.48 -4.41
N GLY A 209 -13.76 -20.57 -4.79
CA GLY A 209 -13.18 -19.83 -5.92
C GLY A 209 -12.98 -18.33 -5.65
N VAL A 210 -13.19 -17.86 -4.42
CA VAL A 210 -13.00 -16.45 -4.06
C VAL A 210 -11.54 -16.24 -3.63
N CYS A 211 -10.71 -15.82 -4.59
CA CYS A 211 -9.34 -15.41 -4.33
C CYS A 211 -9.31 -13.96 -3.83
N GLY A 212 -8.80 -13.76 -2.61
CA GLY A 212 -8.63 -12.43 -2.03
C GLY A 212 -7.41 -11.66 -2.56
N ALA A 213 -6.52 -12.24 -3.37
CA ALA A 213 -5.31 -11.56 -3.86
C ALA A 213 -5.49 -10.99 -5.27
N GLY A 214 -5.08 -9.73 -5.45
CA GLY A 214 -5.04 -9.03 -6.73
C GLY A 214 -3.64 -8.97 -7.37
N GLY A 215 -2.57 -9.06 -6.57
CA GLY A 215 -1.20 -8.93 -7.06
C GLY A 215 -0.21 -8.49 -5.98
N ALA A 216 1.05 -8.32 -6.37
CA ALA A 216 2.12 -7.87 -5.48
C ALA A 216 3.18 -7.01 -6.20
N CYS A 217 3.61 -5.93 -5.54
CA CYS A 217 4.66 -5.03 -5.96
C CYS A 217 5.72 -4.96 -4.85
N PHE A 218 6.98 -5.22 -5.19
CA PHE A 218 8.07 -5.10 -4.23
C PHE A 218 8.65 -3.69 -4.28
N TRP A 219 9.14 -3.23 -3.14
CA TRP A 219 9.92 -2.01 -3.02
C TRP A 219 11.41 -2.35 -3.03
N GLN A 220 12.23 -1.79 -3.90
CA GLN A 220 11.87 -0.99 -5.08
C GLN A 220 12.83 -1.29 -6.24
N VAL A 221 12.39 -1.04 -7.47
CA VAL A 221 13.28 -1.13 -8.64
C VAL A 221 14.06 0.16 -8.79
N MET A 222 15.37 0.06 -9.00
CA MET A 222 16.21 1.19 -9.38
C MET A 222 16.88 0.97 -10.73
N ALA A 223 17.10 2.05 -11.46
CA ALA A 223 17.80 2.04 -12.73
C ALA A 223 19.32 2.19 -12.54
N PRO A 224 20.16 1.63 -13.43
CA PRO A 224 21.61 1.86 -13.39
C PRO A 224 21.97 3.34 -13.32
N GLY A 225 22.93 3.72 -12.47
CA GLY A 225 23.33 5.11 -12.26
C GLY A 225 22.54 5.84 -11.15
N MET A 226 21.64 5.15 -10.44
CA MET A 226 20.89 5.69 -9.30
C MET A 226 21.41 5.19 -7.94
N GLU A 227 22.59 4.60 -7.87
CA GLU A 227 23.10 3.89 -6.68
C GLU A 227 23.12 4.78 -5.41
N ASP A 228 23.34 6.09 -5.56
CA ASP A 228 23.37 7.06 -4.45
C ASP A 228 21.99 7.37 -3.83
N TRP A 229 20.89 6.89 -4.45
CA TRP A 229 19.52 7.13 -3.99
C TRP A 229 18.91 5.93 -3.26
N GLY A 230 19.66 4.83 -3.12
CA GLY A 230 19.19 3.60 -2.49
C GLY A 230 18.94 3.75 -0.99
N ASP A 231 17.88 3.09 -0.50
CA ASP A 231 17.51 2.99 0.91
C ASP A 231 17.89 1.63 1.52
N GLY A 232 18.53 0.77 0.74
CA GLY A 232 18.89 -0.59 1.06
C GLY A 232 17.91 -1.63 0.54
N TYR A 233 16.76 -1.25 -0.02
CA TYR A 233 15.77 -2.18 -0.58
C TYR A 233 15.79 -2.22 -2.11
N GLU A 234 16.67 -1.43 -2.72
CA GLU A 234 16.79 -1.36 -4.16
C GLU A 234 17.14 -2.69 -4.83
N VAL A 235 16.43 -3.01 -5.91
CA VAL A 235 16.73 -4.10 -6.83
C VAL A 235 17.04 -3.50 -8.19
N PHE A 236 18.32 -3.54 -8.57
CA PHE A 236 18.74 -3.27 -9.95
C PHE A 236 18.50 -4.52 -10.78
N LEU A 237 17.41 -4.55 -11.55
CA LEU A 237 16.95 -5.75 -12.27
C LEU A 237 18.04 -6.37 -13.17
N GLU A 238 18.81 -5.53 -13.87
CA GLU A 238 19.90 -5.95 -14.75
C GLU A 238 21.08 -6.59 -14.00
N GLN A 239 21.22 -6.29 -12.71
CA GLN A 239 22.32 -6.73 -11.85
C GLN A 239 21.88 -7.82 -10.86
N SER A 240 20.58 -8.13 -10.81
CA SER A 240 19.96 -9.06 -9.84
C SER A 240 19.25 -10.23 -10.54
N PRO A 241 19.97 -11.07 -11.32
CA PRO A 241 19.35 -12.09 -12.18
C PRO A 241 18.58 -13.15 -11.40
N SER A 242 18.98 -13.48 -10.17
CA SER A 242 18.27 -14.46 -9.34
C SER A 242 16.94 -13.89 -8.82
N THR A 243 16.94 -12.66 -8.31
CA THR A 243 15.72 -11.94 -7.91
C THR A 243 14.77 -11.75 -9.09
N MET A 244 15.30 -11.38 -10.27
CA MET A 244 14.50 -11.28 -11.50
C MET A 244 13.88 -12.63 -11.88
N ALA A 245 14.58 -13.75 -11.69
CA ALA A 245 14.03 -15.08 -11.94
C ALA A 245 12.85 -15.41 -11.00
N VAL A 246 12.92 -14.98 -9.72
CA VAL A 246 11.80 -15.11 -8.76
C VAL A 246 10.59 -14.32 -9.23
N VAL A 247 10.77 -13.05 -9.61
CA VAL A 247 9.70 -12.18 -10.13
C VAL A 247 9.08 -12.76 -11.39
N VAL A 248 9.90 -13.17 -12.38
CA VAL A 248 9.42 -13.77 -13.64
C VAL A 248 8.66 -15.07 -13.38
N LYS A 249 9.12 -15.91 -12.44
CA LYS A 249 8.41 -17.13 -12.05
C LYS A 249 7.01 -16.79 -11.52
N GLN A 250 6.89 -15.79 -10.66
CA GLN A 250 5.59 -15.37 -10.13
C GLN A 250 4.69 -14.80 -11.22
N SER A 251 5.18 -13.92 -12.08
CA SER A 251 4.39 -13.35 -13.18
C SER A 251 3.84 -14.44 -14.11
N ARG A 252 4.64 -15.47 -14.42
CA ARG A 252 4.19 -16.62 -15.23
C ARG A 252 3.12 -17.46 -14.55
N ARG A 253 3.15 -17.57 -13.22
CA ARG A 253 2.12 -18.30 -12.46
C ARG A 253 0.77 -17.59 -12.49
N LEU A 254 0.78 -16.26 -12.45
CA LEU A 254 -0.46 -15.45 -12.48
C LEU A 254 -1.04 -15.29 -13.89
N SER A 255 -0.27 -15.54 -14.94
CA SER A 255 -0.70 -15.39 -16.34
C SER A 255 -1.41 -16.61 -16.94
N LEU A 256 -1.48 -17.72 -16.20
CA LEU A 256 -2.10 -18.98 -16.61
C LEU A 256 -3.49 -19.14 -15.99
#